data_AF-A0A8T4QEP7-F1
#
_entry.id   AF-A0A8T4QEP7-F1
#
_cell.length_a   1.000
_cell.length_b   1.000
_cell.length_c   1.000
_cell.angle_alpha   90.00
_cell.angle_beta   90.00
_cell.angle_gamma   90.00
#
_symmetry.space_group_name_H-M   'P 1'
#
loop_
_entity.id
_entity.type
_entity.pdbx_description
1 polymer ?
#
loop_
_entity_poly.entity_id
_entity_poly.type
_entity_poly.pdbx_seq_one_letter_code
_entity_poly.pdbx_strand_id
1 'polypeptide(L)'
;MNETEQKIVWWKDKKLLTGVILVISSFILGFYGKILLIAKFYEPIYLITGLSMWAFSFILLFAGVFLVGWETVRMIQYRIHHHVKRTVKGTYECERNL
;
A
#
# COMPACT_ATOMS: atom_id res chain seq x y z
N MET A 1 2.70 -23.96 22.03
CA MET A 1 1.71 -22.88 21.84
C MET A 1 1.93 -22.35 20.43
N ASN A 2 1.03 -22.68 19.51
CA ASN A 2 1.17 -22.39 18.08
C ASN A 2 0.92 -20.90 17.81
N GLU A 3 1.92 -20.21 17.26
CA GLU A 3 1.90 -18.79 16.89
C GLU A 3 0.98 -18.46 15.67
N THR A 4 0.10 -19.37 15.26
CA THR A 4 -0.60 -19.34 13.97
C THR A 4 -2.06 -18.91 14.03
N GLU A 5 -2.43 -18.06 14.99
CA GLU A 5 -3.75 -17.39 15.03
C GLU A 5 -3.65 -15.87 14.94
N GLN A 6 -2.62 -15.33 14.27
CA GLN A 6 -2.69 -13.92 13.85
C GLN A 6 -3.70 -13.79 12.71
N LYS A 7 -4.96 -13.61 13.10
CA LYS A 7 -6.04 -13.07 12.28
C LYS A 7 -5.43 -11.88 11.53
N ILE A 8 -5.37 -11.98 10.20
CA ILE A 8 -4.83 -10.92 9.33
C ILE A 8 -5.77 -9.72 9.45
N VAL A 9 -5.53 -8.87 10.45
CA VAL A 9 -6.29 -7.66 10.72
C VAL A 9 -5.60 -6.54 9.95
N TRP A 10 -6.19 -6.15 8.83
CA TRP A 10 -5.69 -5.09 7.93
C TRP A 10 -5.32 -3.79 8.65
N TRP A 11 -6.02 -3.48 9.76
CA TRP A 11 -5.80 -2.27 10.56
C TRP A 11 -4.62 -2.35 11.54
N LYS A 12 -4.10 -3.55 11.82
CA LYS A 12 -3.00 -3.76 12.76
C LYS A 12 -1.63 -3.69 12.07
N ASP A 13 -1.62 -3.78 10.74
CA ASP A 13 -0.42 -3.67 9.93
C ASP A 13 0.00 -2.21 9.80
N LYS A 14 0.92 -1.79 10.67
CA LYS A 14 1.49 -0.44 10.71
C LYS A 14 2.00 0.00 9.32
N LYS A 15 2.51 -0.93 8.51
CA LYS A 15 3.01 -0.66 7.15
C LYS A 15 1.91 -0.24 6.18
N LEU A 16 0.75 -0.89 6.26
CA LEU A 16 -0.39 -0.59 5.40
C LEU A 16 -1.00 0.76 5.78
N LEU A 17 -1.12 1.03 7.09
CA LEU A 17 -1.54 2.32 7.61
C LEU A 17 -0.60 3.45 7.16
N THR A 18 0.72 3.24 7.28
CA THR A 18 1.72 4.20 6.81
C THR A 18 1.57 4.46 5.31
N GLY A 19 1.39 3.42 4.50
CA GLY A 19 1.16 3.57 3.05
C GLY A 19 -0.08 4.41 2.72
N VAL A 20 -1.20 4.17 3.41
CA VAL A 20 -2.44 4.94 3.23
C VAL A 20 -2.25 6.41 3.64
N ILE A 21 -1.60 6.67 4.78
CA ILE A 21 -1.28 8.03 5.22
C ILE A 21 -0.37 8.73 4.19
N LEU A 22 0.59 8.00 3.62
CA LEU A 22 1.49 8.50 2.58
C LEU A 22 0.71 8.90 1.32
N VAL A 23 -0.25 8.08 0.88
CA VAL A 23 -1.13 8.39 -0.26
C VAL A 23 -1.97 9.64 0.00
N ILE A 24 -2.57 9.76 1.18
CA ILE A 24 -3.38 10.94 1.56
C ILE A 24 -2.51 12.20 1.60
N SER A 25 -1.34 12.12 2.25
CA SER A 25 -0.40 13.25 2.34
C SER A 25 0.09 13.69 0.96
N SER A 26 0.30 12.75 0.05
CA SER A 26 0.69 13.05 -1.32
C SER A 26 -0.42 13.77 -2.09
N PHE A 27 -1.68 13.38 -1.89
CA PHE A 27 -2.82 14.07 -2.49
C PHE A 27 -2.91 15.54 -2.04
N ILE A 28 -2.70 15.80 -0.75
CA ILE A 28 -2.69 17.16 -0.18
C ILE A 28 -1.55 17.98 -0.79
N LEU A 29 -0.34 17.43 -0.83
CA LEU A 29 0.83 18.06 -1.46
C LEU A 29 0.62 18.35 -2.96
N GLY A 30 0.00 17.42 -3.68
CA GLY A 30 -0.30 17.56 -5.11
C GLY A 30 -1.32 18.66 -5.40
N PHE A 31 -2.36 18.78 -4.56
CA PHE A 31 -3.30 19.90 -4.63
C PHE A 31 -2.63 21.23 -4.27
N TYR A 32 -1.80 21.25 -3.21
CA TYR A 32 -1.08 22.44 -2.81
C TYR A 32 -0.12 22.95 -3.90
N GLY A 33 0.63 22.05 -4.53
CA GLY A 33 1.51 22.39 -5.66
C GLY A 33 0.76 22.94 -6.88
N LYS A 34 -0.42 22.38 -7.20
CA LYS A 34 -1.29 22.91 -8.26
C LYS A 34 -1.82 24.30 -7.94
N ILE A 35 -2.24 24.56 -6.70
CA ILE A 35 -2.73 25.88 -6.28
C ILE A 35 -1.61 26.93 -6.36
N LEU A 36 -0.39 26.57 -5.95
CA LEU A 36 0.79 27.44 -6.07
C LEU A 36 1.13 27.80 -7.53
N LEU A 37 1.06 26.82 -8.43
CA LEU A 37 1.28 27.02 -9.87
C LEU A 37 0.27 27.99 -10.49
N ILE A 38 -0.99 27.94 -10.06
CA ILE A 38 -2.05 28.83 -10.56
C ILE A 38 -1.94 30.23 -9.94
N ALA A 39 -1.70 30.32 -8.63
CA ALA A 39 -1.66 31.59 -7.91
C ALA A 39 -0.43 32.45 -8.21
N LYS A 40 0.71 31.84 -8.56
CA LYS A 40 1.98 32.51 -8.82
C LYS A 40 2.56 32.24 -10.21
N PHE A 41 1.69 32.15 -11.21
CA PHE A 41 2.07 31.85 -12.59
C PHE A 41 3.07 32.85 -13.21
N TYR A 42 3.12 34.10 -12.70
CA TYR A 42 3.95 35.17 -13.23
C TYR A 42 5.41 35.17 -12.74
N GLU A 43 5.74 34.40 -11.69
CA GLU A 43 7.10 34.36 -11.13
C GLU A 43 7.82 33.05 -11.49
N PRO A 44 8.90 33.07 -12.31
CA PRO A 44 9.52 31.86 -12.87
C PRO A 44 10.11 30.93 -11.80
N ILE A 45 10.57 31.48 -10.67
CA ILE A 45 11.11 30.73 -9.53
C ILE A 45 10.02 29.85 -8.88
N TYR A 46 8.81 30.37 -8.78
CA TYR A 46 7.68 29.65 -8.18
C TYR A 46 7.10 28.60 -9.12
N LEU A 47 7.24 28.80 -10.44
CA LEU A 47 6.91 27.79 -11.45
C LEU A 47 7.78 26.54 -11.31
N ILE A 48 9.10 26.69 -11.17
CA ILE A 48 10.03 25.55 -11.00
C ILE A 48 9.74 24.82 -9.68
N THR A 49 9.47 25.58 -8.62
CA THR A 49 9.17 25.02 -7.29
C THR A 49 7.81 24.31 -7.27
N GLY A 50 6.82 24.84 -7.98
CA GLY A 50 5.52 24.19 -8.14
C GLY A 50 5.61 22.90 -8.95
N LEU A 51 6.39 22.90 -10.04
CA LEU A 51 6.61 21.71 -10.87
C LEU A 51 7.36 20.61 -10.11
N SER A 52 8.37 20.97 -9.32
CA SER A 52 9.13 20.01 -8.51
C SER A 52 8.28 19.43 -7.38
N MET A 53 7.47 20.24 -6.69
CA MET A 53 6.51 19.76 -5.70
C MET A 53 5.46 18.83 -6.33
N TRP A 54 5.00 19.16 -7.54
CA TRP A 54 4.04 18.34 -8.26
C TRP A 54 4.63 16.97 -8.68
N ALA A 55 5.85 16.96 -9.22
CA ALA A 55 6.57 15.72 -9.54
C ALA A 55 6.84 14.88 -8.28
N PHE A 56 7.24 15.52 -7.18
CA PHE A 56 7.50 14.84 -5.91
C PHE A 56 6.24 14.22 -5.31
N SER A 57 5.08 14.89 -5.41
CA SER A 57 3.79 14.32 -5.05
C SER A 57 3.49 13.05 -5.86
N PHE A 58 3.69 13.06 -7.17
CA PHE A 58 3.49 11.85 -7.98
C PHE A 58 4.39 10.69 -7.54
N ILE A 59 5.66 10.95 -7.23
CA ILE A 59 6.59 9.93 -6.73
C ILE A 59 6.12 9.36 -5.38
N LEU A 60 5.71 10.22 -4.45
CA LEU A 60 5.17 9.80 -3.15
C LEU A 60 3.87 9.00 -3.29
N LEU A 61 3.01 9.38 -4.23
CA LEU A 61 1.76 8.68 -4.50
C LEU A 61 2.05 7.29 -5.05
N PHE A 62 2.97 7.19 -6.02
CA PHE A 62 3.38 5.92 -6.59
C PHE A 62 4.01 5.00 -5.55
N ALA A 63 4.88 5.53 -4.70
CA ALA A 63 5.49 4.80 -3.60
C ALA A 63 4.45 4.31 -2.57
N GLY A 64 3.49 5.17 -2.20
CA GLY A 64 2.40 4.80 -1.28
C GLY A 64 1.49 3.71 -1.85
N VAL A 65 1.05 3.85 -3.10
CA VAL A 65 0.21 2.85 -3.79
C VAL A 65 0.96 1.53 -3.95
N PHE A 66 2.24 1.58 -4.32
CA PHE A 66 3.06 0.37 -4.49
C PHE A 66 3.23 -0.37 -3.15
N LEU A 67 3.48 0.36 -2.06
CA LEU A 67 3.65 -0.21 -0.73
C LEU A 67 2.35 -0.86 -0.22
N VAL A 68 1.20 -0.20 -0.42
CA VAL A 68 -0.12 -0.77 -0.09
C VAL A 68 -0.44 -1.97 -0.98
N GLY A 69 -0.16 -1.90 -2.28
CA GLY A 69 -0.40 -2.96 -3.25
C GLY A 69 0.43 -4.21 -2.96
N TRP A 70 1.73 -4.04 -2.67
CA TRP A 70 2.63 -5.14 -2.32
C TRP A 70 2.17 -5.90 -1.07
N GLU A 71 1.79 -5.17 -0.03
CA GLU A 71 1.28 -5.77 1.21
C GLU A 71 -0.08 -6.44 1.02
N THR A 72 -0.93 -5.89 0.15
CA THR A 72 -2.19 -6.54 -0.26
C THR A 72 -1.93 -7.87 -0.97
N VAL A 73 -0.99 -7.91 -1.91
CA VAL A 73 -0.61 -9.13 -2.62
C VAL A 73 -0.04 -10.18 -1.66
N ARG A 74 0.83 -9.78 -0.73
CA ARG A 74 1.35 -10.68 0.32
C ARG A 74 0.23 -11.29 1.16
N MET A 75 -0.75 -10.49 1.59
CA MET A 75 -1.89 -11.01 2.35
C MET A 75 -2.71 -12.02 1.55
N ILE A 76 -2.94 -11.75 0.26
CA ILE A 76 -3.66 -12.67 -0.63
C ILE A 76 -2.87 -13.97 -0.80
N GLN A 77 -1.56 -13.90 -1.05
CA GLN A 77 -0.70 -15.08 -1.16
C GLN A 77 -0.70 -15.91 0.13
N TYR A 78 -0.63 -15.27 1.30
CA TYR A 78 -0.75 -15.96 2.58
C TYR A 78 -2.08 -16.68 2.73
N ARG A 79 -3.18 -16.05 2.34
CA ARG A 79 -4.51 -16.64 2.43
C ARG A 79 -4.65 -17.85 1.48
N ILE A 80 -4.15 -17.72 0.25
CA ILE A 80 -4.15 -18.82 -0.74
C ILE A 80 -3.29 -19.97 -0.25
N HIS A 81 -2.06 -19.71 0.19
CA HIS A 81 -1.16 -20.75 0.69
C HIS A 81 -1.76 -21.50 1.88
N HIS A 82 -2.43 -20.79 2.79
CA HIS A 82 -3.14 -21.41 3.91
C HIS A 82 -4.30 -22.30 3.46
N HIS A 83 -5.13 -21.84 2.51
CA HIS A 83 -6.21 -22.65 1.95
C HIS A 83 -5.67 -23.91 1.27
N VAL A 84 -4.64 -23.76 0.42
CA VAL A 84 -3.99 -24.88 -0.26
C VAL A 84 -3.40 -25.87 0.75
N LYS A 85 -2.69 -25.39 1.78
CA LYS A 85 -2.10 -26.25 2.82
C LYS A 85 -3.14 -27.03 3.62
N ARG A 86 -4.29 -26.43 3.93
CA ARG A 86 -5.41 -27.12 4.59
C ARG A 86 -6.02 -28.20 3.71
N THR A 87 -6.27 -27.89 2.43
CA THR A 87 -6.85 -28.84 1.49
C THR A 87 -5.93 -30.05 1.29
N VAL A 88 -4.63 -29.80 1.05
CA VAL A 88 -3.64 -30.87 0.86
C VAL A 88 -3.52 -31.76 2.10
N LYS A 89 -3.51 -31.17 3.30
CA LYS A 89 -3.45 -31.94 4.55
C LYS A 89 -4.68 -32.83 4.75
N GLY A 90 -5.87 -32.32 4.42
CA GLY A 90 -7.11 -33.09 4.45
C GLY A 90 -7.10 -34.28 3.48
N THR A 91 -6.52 -34.13 2.29
CA THR A 91 -6.39 -35.21 1.32
C THR A 91 -5.47 -36.33 1.81
N TYR A 92 -4.30 -35.99 2.36
CA TYR A 92 -3.37 -36.98 2.92
C TYR A 92 -3.92 -37.69 4.17
N GLU A 93 -4.73 -37.01 4.99
CA GLU A 93 -5.41 -37.63 6.14
C GLU A 93 -6.53 -38.59 5.69
N CYS A 94 -7.17 -38.31 4.54
CA CYS A 94 -8.19 -39.20 3.96
C CYS A 94 -7.56 -40.44 3.31
N GLU A 95 -6.42 -40.29 2.64
CA GLU A 95 -5.69 -41.39 1.99
C GLU A 95 -5.01 -42.33 3.00
N ARG A 96 -4.68 -41.83 4.21
CA ARG A 96 -4.08 -42.63 5.29
C ARG A 96 -5.10 -43.42 6.13
N ASN A 97 -6.39 -43.08 6.04
CA ASN A 97 -7.49 -43.76 6.75
C ASN A 97 -8.24 -44.77 5.86
N LEU A 98 -7.74 -45.00 4.65
CA LEU A 98 -8.20 -46.02 3.70
C LEU A 98 -7.21 -47.19 3.70
#